data_AF-A0A956IEZ3-F1
#
_entry.id   AF-A0A956IEZ3-F1
#
_cell.length_a   1.000
_cell.length_b   1.000
_cell.length_c   1.000
_cell.angle_alpha   90.00
_cell.angle_beta   90.00
_cell.angle_gamma   90.00
#
_symmetry.space_group_name_H-M   'P 1'
#
loop_
_entity.id
_entity.type
_entity.pdbx_description
1 polymer ?
#
loop_
_entity_poly.entity_id
_entity_poly.type
_entity_poly.pdbx_seq_one_letter_code
_entity_poly.pdbx_strand_id
1 'polypeptide(L)'
;MVRWACSPGRCGVGLVVLALTTGVGCDQRFGCAGGATRVSGPGPAARGRAPVRLERSPPDAHDQVALGALVRRIEPLHERLGRPSPGDWLWEHDEPGQTFEQYRRASPPPVAGVLYLQPLGALDEAERRMVLLAADYLERFFGLQVEVEDALPLSVVPTEARRTHPSEGGRQLLTSQLMTDILRPRLPEGGAAMLGFTTEDLWPGDGYNFVFGQASLHDRVGIWSIHRAGDPHLGGEAFRTTLRRMLKTAVHEATHMFAAEHCTAYACVMNGSNSLEESDARPLWLCPECLAKVLWVTGQEPAQRYFRLADFARRHQLEREEAFFSRSMEATEPR
;
A
#
# COMPACT_ATOMS: atom_id res chain seq x y z
N MET A 1 8.32 10.43 -13.73
CA MET A 1 7.81 11.21 -12.60
C MET A 1 6.37 11.54 -12.92
N VAL A 2 5.45 10.67 -12.50
CA VAL A 2 4.02 10.77 -12.80
C VAL A 2 3.44 11.84 -11.86
N ARG A 3 2.72 12.82 -12.44
CA ARG A 3 2.29 14.06 -11.78
C ARG A 3 0.82 13.92 -11.39
N TRP A 4 0.48 14.23 -10.13
CA TRP A 4 -0.92 14.30 -9.66
C TRP A 4 -1.40 15.77 -9.74
N ALA A 5 -2.69 16.06 -9.70
CA ALA A 5 -3.22 17.41 -9.48
C ALA A 5 -4.69 17.25 -9.17
N CYS A 6 -5.15 17.80 -8.04
CA CYS A 6 -6.56 17.98 -7.78
C CYS A 6 -6.77 19.45 -7.40
N SER A 7 -7.54 20.15 -8.22
CA SER A 7 -7.79 21.59 -8.10
C SER A 7 -8.79 21.87 -6.97
N PRO A 8 -8.64 22.96 -6.18
CA PRO A 8 -9.50 23.22 -5.03
C PRO A 8 -10.84 23.85 -5.45
N GLY A 9 -11.96 23.24 -5.05
CA GLY A 9 -13.29 23.75 -5.41
C GLY A 9 -14.41 23.38 -4.44
N ARG A 10 -14.67 24.30 -3.50
CA ARG A 10 -15.95 24.61 -2.83
C ARG A 10 -16.50 23.59 -1.81
N CYS A 11 -16.37 23.94 -0.53
CA CYS A 11 -17.49 23.86 0.43
C CYS A 11 -17.42 25.04 1.39
N GLY A 12 -18.47 25.86 1.40
CA GLY A 12 -18.68 26.91 2.38
C GLY A 12 -19.83 26.53 3.32
N VAL A 13 -19.86 27.23 4.46
CA VAL A 13 -20.92 27.32 5.51
C VAL A 13 -21.23 26.00 6.23
N GLY A 14 -21.05 25.82 7.53
CA GLY A 14 -20.86 26.72 8.67
C GLY A 14 -21.83 26.27 9.76
N LEU A 15 -21.34 25.80 10.92
CA LEU A 15 -22.14 25.80 12.15
C LEU A 15 -21.24 25.83 13.39
N VAL A 16 -21.46 26.88 14.17
CA VAL A 16 -20.94 27.17 15.50
C VAL A 16 -21.74 26.37 16.53
N VAL A 17 -21.11 25.65 17.46
CA VAL A 17 -21.68 25.37 18.79
C VAL A 17 -20.60 25.42 19.87
N LEU A 18 -20.97 26.07 20.97
CA LEU A 18 -20.21 26.54 22.11
C LEU A 18 -19.49 25.48 22.95
N ALA A 19 -18.38 25.92 23.54
CA ALA A 19 -17.75 25.37 24.73
C ALA A 19 -18.60 25.58 26.00
N LEU A 20 -18.55 24.62 26.92
CA LEU A 20 -18.78 24.82 28.35
C LEU A 20 -17.71 24.08 29.16
N THR A 21 -16.89 24.88 29.84
CA THR A 21 -16.14 24.57 31.08
C THR A 21 -17.15 24.35 32.23
N THR A 22 -16.98 23.64 33.35
CA THR A 22 -15.89 23.43 34.32
C THR A 22 -16.30 22.26 35.24
N GLY A 23 -15.37 21.65 35.99
CA GLY A 23 -15.74 20.82 37.15
C GLY A 23 -14.62 19.97 37.73
N VAL A 24 -13.86 20.55 38.67
CA VAL A 24 -12.80 19.92 39.46
C VAL A 24 -13.39 18.96 40.50
N GLY A 25 -12.71 17.84 40.75
CA GLY A 25 -13.00 16.93 41.87
C GLY A 25 -11.85 15.97 42.11
N CYS A 26 -10.87 16.41 42.89
CA CYS A 26 -9.78 15.59 43.44
C CYS A 26 -10.31 14.83 44.66
N ASP A 27 -10.09 13.52 44.75
CA ASP A 27 -9.98 12.88 46.07
C ASP A 27 -8.98 11.72 46.03
N GLN A 28 -7.98 11.85 46.91
CA GLN A 28 -6.92 10.88 47.15
C GLN A 28 -7.46 9.78 48.06
N ARG A 29 -7.06 8.52 47.84
CA ARG A 29 -6.69 7.59 48.93
C ARG A 29 -6.19 6.22 48.44
N PHE A 30 -5.08 5.81 49.07
CA PHE A 30 -4.48 4.48 49.21
C PHE A 30 -3.47 3.97 48.16
N GLY A 31 -2.20 3.92 48.60
CA GLY A 31 -1.52 2.64 48.79
C GLY A 31 -0.29 2.36 47.92
N CYS A 32 0.86 2.89 48.33
CA CYS A 32 2.17 2.41 47.88
C CYS A 32 2.46 1.02 48.47
N ALA A 33 2.88 0.07 47.64
CA ALA A 33 3.69 -1.08 48.06
C ALA A 33 4.72 -1.39 46.96
N GLY A 34 6.00 -1.31 47.34
CA GLY A 34 7.14 -1.47 46.46
C GLY A 34 7.47 -2.93 46.14
N GLY A 35 8.01 -3.12 44.94
CA GLY A 35 8.66 -4.34 44.50
C GLY A 35 9.76 -3.98 43.50
N ALA A 36 10.96 -3.71 44.00
CA ALA A 36 12.14 -3.49 43.18
C ALA A 36 12.54 -4.81 42.50
N THR A 37 12.26 -4.94 41.21
CA THR A 37 12.90 -5.94 40.33
C THR A 37 13.90 -5.22 39.44
N ARG A 38 15.18 -5.56 39.59
CA ARG A 38 16.25 -5.09 38.71
C ARG A 38 15.99 -5.66 37.31
N VAL A 39 15.61 -4.81 36.36
CA VAL A 39 15.64 -5.15 34.95
C VAL A 39 17.00 -4.75 34.41
N SER A 40 17.83 -5.75 34.17
CA SER A 40 19.08 -5.67 33.42
C SER A 40 18.84 -5.04 32.04
N GLY A 41 19.74 -4.13 31.63
CA GLY A 41 19.66 -3.36 30.40
C GLY A 41 19.63 -4.19 29.10
N PRO A 42 19.34 -3.55 27.96
CA PRO A 42 19.13 -4.25 26.71
C PRO A 42 20.47 -4.82 26.19
N GLY A 43 20.52 -6.15 26.09
CA GLY A 43 21.51 -6.84 25.27
C GLY A 43 21.22 -6.62 23.78
N PRO A 44 22.22 -6.78 22.90
CA PRO A 44 22.06 -6.50 21.47
C PRO A 44 21.03 -7.46 20.87
N ALA A 45 20.02 -6.91 20.21
CA ALA A 45 19.05 -7.67 19.44
C ALA A 45 19.78 -8.57 18.44
N ALA A 46 19.45 -9.86 18.48
CA ALA A 46 20.01 -10.87 17.59
C ALA A 46 19.66 -10.51 16.14
N ARG A 47 20.70 -10.29 15.33
CA ARG A 47 20.57 -10.06 13.88
C ARG A 47 19.84 -11.25 13.25
N GLY A 48 18.71 -10.98 12.60
CA GLY A 48 18.01 -11.94 11.75
C GLY A 48 18.96 -12.56 10.73
N ARG A 49 18.79 -13.85 10.45
CA ARG A 49 19.51 -14.57 9.40
C ARG A 49 19.39 -13.77 8.09
N ALA A 50 20.51 -13.57 7.40
CA ALA A 50 20.50 -13.01 6.06
C ALA A 50 19.54 -13.82 5.16
N PRO A 51 18.64 -13.18 4.41
CA PRO A 51 17.73 -13.89 3.54
C PRO A 51 18.54 -14.69 2.52
N VAL A 52 18.20 -15.97 2.36
CA VAL A 52 18.81 -16.80 1.33
C VAL A 52 18.49 -16.17 -0.02
N ARG A 53 19.51 -15.70 -0.72
CA ARG A 53 19.41 -15.18 -2.08
C ARG A 53 18.96 -16.32 -2.99
N LEU A 54 17.66 -16.44 -3.22
CA LEU A 54 17.15 -17.22 -4.34
C LEU A 54 17.49 -16.43 -5.60
N GLU A 55 18.67 -16.69 -6.17
CA GLU A 55 19.00 -16.22 -7.51
C GLU A 55 18.03 -16.89 -8.48
N ARG A 56 17.01 -16.14 -8.90
CA ARG A 56 16.08 -16.61 -9.91
C ARG A 56 16.64 -16.29 -11.29
N SER A 57 16.78 -17.32 -12.11
CA SER A 57 17.11 -17.15 -13.53
C SER A 57 16.05 -16.28 -14.21
N PRO A 58 16.43 -15.44 -15.20
CA PRO A 58 15.48 -14.64 -15.95
C PRO A 58 14.40 -15.55 -16.57
N PRO A 59 13.13 -15.11 -16.64
CA PRO A 59 12.09 -15.91 -17.27
C PRO A 59 12.41 -16.13 -18.76
N ASP A 60 12.19 -17.34 -19.25
CA ASP A 60 12.58 -17.75 -20.61
C ASP A 60 11.45 -17.56 -21.64
N ALA A 61 11.66 -18.04 -22.87
CA ALA A 61 10.64 -17.96 -23.93
C ALA A 61 9.39 -18.82 -23.65
N HIS A 62 9.54 -19.91 -22.89
CA HIS A 62 8.42 -20.75 -22.48
C HIS A 62 7.55 -20.03 -21.45
N ASP A 63 8.16 -19.31 -20.51
CA ASP A 63 7.45 -18.47 -19.54
C ASP A 63 6.60 -17.38 -20.23
N GLN A 64 7.10 -16.81 -21.33
CA GLN A 64 6.35 -15.81 -22.11
C GLN A 64 5.09 -16.39 -22.77
N VAL A 65 5.19 -17.57 -23.38
CA VAL A 65 4.05 -18.24 -24.02
C VAL A 65 3.01 -18.63 -22.97
N ALA A 66 3.45 -19.15 -21.82
CA ALA A 66 2.58 -19.51 -20.71
C ALA A 66 1.82 -18.29 -20.15
N LEU A 67 2.52 -17.16 -19.93
CA LEU A 67 1.88 -15.91 -19.49
C LEU A 67 0.89 -15.37 -20.53
N GLY A 68 1.20 -15.43 -21.81
CA GLY A 68 0.26 -15.03 -22.87
C GLY A 68 -1.01 -15.88 -22.89
N ALA A 69 -0.89 -17.19 -22.67
CA ALA A 69 -2.05 -18.08 -22.55
C ALA A 69 -2.87 -17.79 -21.28
N LEU A 70 -2.20 -17.55 -20.15
CA LEU A 70 -2.82 -17.14 -18.89
C LEU A 70 -3.63 -15.85 -19.06
N VAL A 71 -3.03 -14.80 -19.62
CA VAL A 71 -3.67 -13.50 -19.85
C VAL A 71 -4.97 -13.66 -20.63
N ARG A 72 -4.96 -14.46 -21.71
CA ARG A 72 -6.17 -14.74 -22.51
C ARG A 72 -7.26 -15.48 -21.72
N ARG A 73 -6.90 -16.37 -20.79
CA ARG A 73 -7.88 -17.11 -19.97
C ARG A 73 -8.59 -16.22 -18.96
N ILE A 74 -7.89 -15.26 -18.37
CA ILE A 74 -8.45 -14.38 -17.33
C ILE A 74 -9.04 -13.08 -17.87
N GLU A 75 -8.72 -12.69 -19.12
CA GLU A 75 -9.23 -11.46 -19.73
C GLU A 75 -10.77 -11.32 -19.66
N PRO A 76 -11.58 -12.37 -19.91
CA PRO A 76 -13.04 -12.28 -19.80
C PRO A 76 -13.56 -11.98 -18.39
N LEU A 77 -12.74 -12.13 -17.35
CA LEU A 77 -13.10 -11.80 -15.97
C LEU A 77 -12.93 -10.30 -15.66
N HIS A 78 -12.34 -9.53 -16.57
CA HIS A 78 -11.92 -8.15 -16.35
C HIS A 78 -12.65 -7.17 -17.25
N GLU A 79 -12.86 -5.97 -16.73
CA GLU A 79 -13.50 -4.87 -17.45
C GLU A 79 -12.45 -3.91 -18.02
N ARG A 80 -12.60 -3.55 -19.29
CA ARG A 80 -11.81 -2.47 -19.90
C ARG A 80 -12.21 -1.13 -19.30
N LEU A 81 -11.25 -0.21 -19.20
CA LEU A 81 -11.53 1.11 -18.66
C LEU A 81 -12.40 1.89 -19.66
N GLY A 82 -13.47 2.52 -19.16
CA GLY A 82 -14.32 3.40 -19.96
C GLY A 82 -13.67 4.76 -20.23
N ARG A 83 -14.42 5.66 -20.85
CA ARG A 83 -14.01 7.07 -20.97
C ARG A 83 -14.02 7.72 -19.59
N PRO A 84 -12.99 8.51 -19.22
CA PRO A 84 -12.96 9.19 -17.93
C PRO A 84 -14.03 10.29 -17.86
N SER A 85 -14.57 10.51 -16.66
CA SER A 85 -15.48 11.61 -16.34
C SER A 85 -14.70 12.85 -15.89
N PRO A 86 -15.28 14.07 -15.96
CA PRO A 86 -14.64 15.25 -15.40
C PRO A 86 -14.24 15.06 -13.93
N GLY A 87 -12.97 15.34 -13.62
CA GLY A 87 -12.38 15.15 -12.29
C GLY A 87 -11.73 13.78 -12.06
N ASP A 88 -12.02 12.76 -12.89
CA ASP A 88 -11.30 11.48 -12.85
C ASP A 88 -9.82 11.69 -13.17
N TRP A 89 -8.97 10.79 -12.69
CA TRP A 89 -7.53 10.84 -12.93
C TRP A 89 -7.16 11.04 -14.42
N LEU A 90 -7.66 10.16 -15.29
CA LEU A 90 -7.34 10.21 -16.73
C LEU A 90 -8.07 11.33 -17.49
N TRP A 91 -8.93 12.11 -16.82
CA TRP A 91 -9.46 13.35 -17.38
C TRP A 91 -8.48 14.51 -17.17
N GLU A 92 -7.89 14.59 -15.98
CA GLU A 92 -6.95 15.67 -15.59
C GLU A 92 -5.50 15.37 -16.03
N HIS A 93 -5.15 14.10 -16.22
CA HIS A 93 -3.79 13.64 -16.51
C HIS A 93 -3.74 12.80 -17.79
N ASP A 94 -2.87 13.20 -18.73
CA ASP A 94 -2.58 12.41 -19.92
C ASP A 94 -1.51 11.36 -19.61
N GLU A 95 -1.94 10.10 -19.52
CA GLU A 95 -1.06 8.96 -19.28
C GLU A 95 -1.23 7.92 -20.39
N PRO A 96 -0.16 7.58 -21.13
CA PRO A 96 -0.24 6.54 -22.15
C PRO A 96 -0.45 5.14 -21.53
N GLY A 97 -0.17 5.00 -20.23
CA GLY A 97 -0.07 3.71 -19.55
C GLY A 97 1.11 2.89 -20.06
N GLN A 98 1.15 1.63 -19.65
CA GLN A 98 2.24 0.71 -19.98
C GLN A 98 1.68 -0.70 -20.20
N THR A 99 1.86 -1.26 -21.40
CA THR A 99 1.52 -2.66 -21.70
C THR A 99 2.53 -3.62 -21.08
N PHE A 100 2.18 -4.89 -20.95
CA PHE A 100 3.11 -5.92 -20.49
C PHE A 100 4.33 -6.04 -21.41
N GLU A 101 4.15 -5.90 -22.73
CA GLU A 101 5.26 -5.94 -23.68
C GLU A 101 6.20 -4.74 -23.53
N GLN A 102 5.68 -3.53 -23.30
CA GLN A 102 6.50 -2.36 -22.99
C GLN A 102 7.26 -2.55 -21.67
N TYR A 103 6.59 -3.04 -20.64
CA TYR A 103 7.21 -3.36 -19.35
C TYR A 103 8.34 -4.38 -19.52
N ARG A 104 8.11 -5.48 -20.25
CA ARG A 104 9.13 -6.50 -20.52
C ARG A 104 10.35 -5.93 -21.26
N ARG A 105 10.14 -5.06 -22.26
CA ARG A 105 11.22 -4.39 -22.99
C ARG A 105 12.05 -3.46 -22.13
N ALA A 106 11.43 -2.83 -21.12
CA ALA A 106 12.15 -2.05 -20.12
C ALA A 106 13.05 -2.90 -19.20
N SER A 107 12.99 -4.23 -19.31
CA SER A 107 13.84 -5.19 -18.60
C SER A 107 13.89 -4.95 -17.09
N PRO A 108 12.72 -4.94 -16.41
CA PRO A 108 12.65 -4.73 -14.96
C PRO A 108 13.42 -5.86 -14.26
N PRO A 109 14.14 -5.55 -13.16
CA PRO A 109 14.88 -6.55 -12.44
C PRO A 109 13.92 -7.59 -11.83
N PRO A 110 14.33 -8.87 -11.75
CA PRO A 110 13.60 -9.86 -10.97
C PRO A 110 13.42 -9.40 -9.52
N VAL A 111 12.28 -9.73 -8.93
CA VAL A 111 11.92 -9.39 -7.56
C VAL A 111 12.03 -10.65 -6.71
N ALA A 112 12.96 -10.63 -5.76
CA ALA A 112 13.23 -11.72 -4.82
C ALA A 112 13.65 -11.15 -3.46
N GLY A 113 13.61 -11.97 -2.42
CA GLY A 113 13.94 -11.58 -1.05
C GLY A 113 12.71 -11.15 -0.25
N VAL A 114 12.91 -10.23 0.69
CA VAL A 114 11.90 -9.78 1.66
C VAL A 114 11.35 -8.40 1.27
N LEU A 115 10.03 -8.23 1.31
CA LEU A 115 9.38 -6.92 1.27
C LEU A 115 9.25 -6.42 2.72
N TYR A 116 9.92 -5.32 3.03
CA TYR A 116 9.92 -4.75 4.39
C TYR A 116 8.81 -3.73 4.53
N LEU A 117 8.04 -3.80 5.62
CA LEU A 117 7.12 -2.74 6.03
C LEU A 117 7.73 -1.94 7.17
N GLN A 118 7.88 -0.64 6.98
CA GLN A 118 8.44 0.26 7.99
C GLN A 118 7.37 1.22 8.53
N PRO A 119 6.77 0.95 9.70
CA PRO A 119 5.89 1.91 10.34
C PRO A 119 6.66 3.17 10.77
N LEU A 120 6.03 4.33 10.55
CA LEU A 120 6.50 5.66 10.93
C LEU A 120 5.44 6.30 11.84
N GLY A 121 5.80 6.47 13.09
CA GLY A 121 4.93 6.95 14.16
C GLY A 121 4.50 5.86 15.13
N ALA A 122 4.06 6.30 16.31
CA ALA A 122 3.49 5.38 17.28
C ALA A 122 2.16 4.87 16.74
N LEU A 123 1.99 3.55 16.78
CA LEU A 123 0.73 2.91 16.44
C LEU A 123 0.01 2.51 17.72
N ASP A 124 -1.32 2.52 17.71
CA ASP A 124 -2.11 1.79 18.69
C ASP A 124 -2.39 0.34 18.27
N GLU A 125 -3.27 -0.35 18.98
CA GLU A 125 -3.62 -1.75 18.70
C GLU A 125 -4.37 -1.92 17.38
N ALA A 126 -5.31 -1.02 17.06
CA ALA A 126 -6.11 -1.10 15.84
C ALA A 126 -5.22 -0.83 14.62
N GLU A 127 -4.37 0.19 14.70
CA GLU A 127 -3.44 0.55 13.63
C GLU A 127 -2.37 -0.54 13.42
N ARG A 128 -1.82 -1.12 14.50
CA ARG A 128 -0.92 -2.29 14.39
C ARG A 128 -1.60 -3.46 13.70
N ARG A 129 -2.85 -3.75 14.05
CA ARG A 129 -3.63 -4.81 13.41
C ARG A 129 -3.78 -4.56 11.91
N MET A 130 -4.01 -3.32 11.49
CA MET A 130 -4.08 -2.97 10.07
C MET A 130 -2.76 -3.24 9.34
N VAL A 131 -1.62 -2.84 9.91
CA VAL A 131 -0.30 -3.12 9.32
C VAL A 131 -0.05 -4.62 9.17
N LEU A 132 -0.40 -5.42 10.18
CA LEU A 132 -0.23 -6.88 10.13
C LEU A 132 -1.12 -7.53 9.06
N LEU A 133 -2.36 -7.04 8.89
CA LEU A 133 -3.23 -7.48 7.80
C LEU A 133 -2.72 -7.05 6.43
N ALA A 134 -2.12 -5.85 6.32
CA ALA A 134 -1.43 -5.42 5.11
C ALA A 134 -0.26 -6.33 4.77
N ALA A 135 0.54 -6.71 5.76
CA ALA A 135 1.68 -7.60 5.60
C ALA A 135 1.24 -8.98 5.06
N ASP A 136 0.26 -9.61 5.70
CA ASP A 136 -0.30 -10.91 5.26
C ASP A 136 -0.87 -10.80 3.83
N TYR A 137 -1.58 -9.72 3.52
CA TYR A 137 -2.11 -9.52 2.17
C TYR A 137 -1.02 -9.35 1.12
N LEU A 138 0.00 -8.52 1.39
CA LEU A 138 1.11 -8.26 0.47
C LEU A 138 1.94 -9.53 0.24
N GLU A 139 2.16 -10.34 1.28
CA GLU A 139 2.84 -11.63 1.18
C GLU A 139 2.10 -12.58 0.21
N ARG A 140 0.78 -12.65 0.33
CA ARG A 140 -0.06 -13.44 -0.58
C ARG A 140 -0.09 -12.87 -1.99
N PHE A 141 -0.18 -11.55 -2.09
CA PHE A 141 -0.34 -10.83 -3.35
C PHE A 141 0.91 -10.91 -4.22
N PHE A 142 2.09 -10.70 -3.64
CA PHE A 142 3.38 -10.71 -4.35
C PHE A 142 4.16 -12.00 -4.18
N GLY A 143 3.80 -12.87 -3.23
CA GLY A 143 4.47 -14.16 -3.05
C GLY A 143 5.88 -14.00 -2.53
N LEU A 144 6.10 -12.91 -1.81
CA LEU A 144 7.34 -12.55 -1.16
C LEU A 144 7.12 -12.68 0.34
N GLN A 145 8.17 -13.05 1.08
CA GLN A 145 8.15 -12.90 2.53
C GLN A 145 7.98 -11.42 2.87
N VAL A 146 7.11 -11.11 3.83
CA VAL A 146 6.93 -9.74 4.33
C VAL A 146 7.36 -9.66 5.79
N GLU A 147 8.24 -8.71 6.10
CA GLU A 147 8.69 -8.44 7.46
C GLU A 147 8.25 -7.05 7.90
N VAL A 148 7.64 -6.96 9.09
CA VAL A 148 7.24 -5.68 9.68
C VAL A 148 8.32 -5.25 10.65
N GLU A 149 8.96 -4.12 10.37
CA GLU A 149 10.00 -3.51 11.18
C GLU A 149 9.42 -2.83 12.43
N ASP A 150 10.29 -2.60 13.43
CA ASP A 150 9.95 -1.78 14.57
C ASP A 150 9.57 -0.37 14.12
N ALA A 151 8.52 0.18 14.72
CA ALA A 151 8.02 1.51 14.39
C ALA A 151 9.08 2.58 14.72
N LEU A 152 9.40 3.42 13.73
CA LEU A 152 10.27 4.57 13.95
C LEU A 152 9.47 5.73 14.55
N PRO A 153 10.00 6.45 15.55
CA PRO A 153 9.31 7.62 16.07
C PRO A 153 9.30 8.73 15.02
N LEU A 154 8.23 9.54 14.96
CA LEU A 154 8.16 10.66 14.01
C LEU A 154 9.27 11.69 14.17
N SER A 155 10.01 11.70 15.29
CA SER A 155 11.19 12.53 15.49
C SER A 155 12.30 12.29 14.45
N VAL A 156 12.32 11.13 13.78
CA VAL A 156 13.30 10.85 12.71
C VAL A 156 12.99 11.61 11.40
N VAL A 157 11.76 12.10 11.24
CA VAL A 157 11.35 12.86 10.05
C VAL A 157 11.89 14.28 10.15
N PRO A 158 12.65 14.83 9.19
CA PRO A 158 13.16 16.19 9.27
C PRO A 158 12.06 17.24 9.46
N THR A 159 12.34 18.38 10.10
CA THR A 159 11.31 19.40 10.37
C THR A 159 10.80 20.04 9.07
N GLU A 160 11.68 20.23 8.10
CA GLU A 160 11.39 20.68 6.74
C GLU A 160 10.50 19.70 5.95
N ALA A 161 10.52 18.42 6.32
CA ALA A 161 9.67 17.37 5.76
C ALA A 161 8.28 17.33 6.42
N ARG A 162 7.97 18.28 7.29
CA ARG A 162 6.69 18.37 8.01
C ARG A 162 6.03 19.70 7.70
N ARG A 163 4.72 19.67 7.49
CA ARG A 163 3.91 20.88 7.42
C ARG A 163 2.59 20.70 8.16
N THR A 164 1.91 21.81 8.36
CA THR A 164 0.49 21.83 8.71
C THR A 164 -0.31 21.99 7.43
N HIS A 165 -1.33 21.15 7.21
CA HIS A 165 -2.19 21.24 6.02
C HIS A 165 -2.79 22.65 5.95
N PRO A 166 -2.62 23.39 4.84
CA PRO A 166 -2.99 24.81 4.76
C PRO A 166 -4.45 25.13 5.11
N SER A 167 -5.37 24.23 4.74
CA SER A 167 -6.82 24.38 5.00
C SER A 167 -7.38 23.50 6.12
N GLU A 168 -6.77 22.35 6.44
CA GLU A 168 -7.35 21.33 7.34
C GLU A 168 -6.63 21.30 8.70
N GLY A 169 -5.46 21.93 8.84
CA GLY A 169 -4.73 22.04 10.11
C GLY A 169 -4.06 20.76 10.61
N GLY A 170 -4.28 19.61 9.97
CA GLY A 170 -3.60 18.34 10.27
C GLY A 170 -2.11 18.37 9.91
N ARG A 171 -1.29 17.54 10.56
CA ARG A 171 0.12 17.39 10.20
C ARG A 171 0.24 16.59 8.91
N GLN A 172 1.16 17.00 8.04
CA GLN A 172 1.51 16.32 6.81
C GLN A 172 3.01 16.07 6.71
N LEU A 173 3.38 14.93 6.12
CA LEU A 173 4.76 14.53 5.89
C LEU A 173 5.10 14.52 4.40
N LEU A 174 6.28 15.02 4.04
CA LEU A 174 6.78 15.05 2.65
C LEU A 174 7.24 13.67 2.21
N THR A 175 6.52 13.04 1.29
CA THR A 175 6.81 11.66 0.81
C THR A 175 8.21 11.52 0.23
N SER A 176 8.69 12.51 -0.54
CA SER A 176 10.01 12.45 -1.20
C SER A 176 11.16 12.38 -0.21
N GLN A 177 11.09 13.15 0.89
CA GLN A 177 12.07 13.09 1.97
C GLN A 177 11.93 11.80 2.79
N LEU A 178 10.71 11.33 3.08
CA LEU A 178 10.52 10.04 3.75
C LEU A 178 11.17 8.90 2.96
N MET A 179 10.93 8.84 1.65
CA MET A 179 11.49 7.80 0.79
C MET A 179 13.02 7.91 0.68
N THR A 180 13.56 9.11 0.46
CA THR A 180 14.98 9.32 0.17
C THR A 180 15.87 9.23 1.41
N ASP A 181 15.45 9.87 2.51
CA ASP A 181 16.32 10.08 3.68
C ASP A 181 16.07 9.03 4.77
N ILE A 182 14.91 8.36 4.75
CA ILE A 182 14.51 7.43 5.81
C ILE A 182 14.42 6.00 5.30
N LEU A 183 13.59 5.74 4.29
CA LEU A 183 13.29 4.38 3.84
C LEU A 183 14.42 3.79 2.99
N ARG A 184 14.90 4.51 1.98
CA ARG A 184 15.96 4.02 1.09
C ARG A 184 17.25 3.62 1.82
N PRO A 185 17.76 4.39 2.79
CA PRO A 185 18.95 3.99 3.55
C PRO A 185 18.72 2.79 4.47
N ARG A 186 17.46 2.44 4.76
CA ARG A 186 17.08 1.32 5.64
C ARG A 186 16.75 0.04 4.90
N LEU A 187 16.49 0.09 3.59
CA LEU A 187 16.28 -1.10 2.77
C LEU A 187 17.50 -2.02 2.85
N PRO A 188 17.39 -3.23 3.44
CA PRO A 188 18.51 -4.14 3.55
C PRO A 188 19.03 -4.57 2.17
N GLU A 189 20.34 -4.85 2.10
CA GLU A 189 20.96 -5.40 0.90
C GLU A 189 20.30 -6.73 0.53
N GLY A 190 19.90 -6.89 -0.74
CA GLY A 190 19.18 -8.08 -1.20
C GLY A 190 17.69 -8.13 -0.82
N GLY A 191 17.17 -7.15 -0.07
CA GLY A 191 15.74 -6.97 0.14
C GLY A 191 15.01 -6.69 -1.17
N ALA A 192 13.75 -7.13 -1.29
CA ALA A 192 12.92 -6.91 -2.47
C ALA A 192 12.56 -5.43 -2.62
N ALA A 193 12.04 -4.83 -1.54
CA ALA A 193 11.65 -3.42 -1.45
C ALA A 193 11.38 -3.02 0.01
N MET A 194 11.28 -1.72 0.29
CA MET A 194 10.87 -1.19 1.60
C MET A 194 9.71 -0.22 1.46
N LEU A 195 8.61 -0.52 2.13
CA LEU A 195 7.36 0.20 2.03
C LEU A 195 6.98 0.76 3.38
N GLY A 196 7.01 2.08 3.48
CA GLY A 196 6.65 2.78 4.70
C GLY A 196 5.14 2.76 4.92
N PHE A 197 4.76 2.82 6.19
CA PHE A 197 3.40 3.05 6.64
C PHE A 197 3.35 4.22 7.62
N THR A 198 2.33 5.07 7.56
CA THR A 198 2.09 6.08 8.60
C THR A 198 0.60 6.38 8.79
N THR A 199 0.25 6.91 9.94
CA THR A 199 -1.10 7.42 10.28
C THR A 199 -1.21 8.93 10.07
N GLU A 200 -0.08 9.60 9.84
CA GLU A 200 0.00 11.00 9.44
C GLU A 200 -0.42 11.18 7.98
N ASP A 201 -0.91 12.35 7.64
CA ASP A 201 -1.26 12.66 6.26
C ASP A 201 0.00 12.86 5.40
N LEU A 202 -0.09 12.60 4.10
CA LEU A 202 1.06 12.64 3.19
C LEU A 202 0.87 13.71 2.13
N TRP A 203 1.96 14.36 1.73
CA TRP A 203 1.95 15.26 0.58
C TRP A 203 3.23 15.10 -0.27
N PRO A 204 3.14 15.24 -1.60
CA PRO A 204 4.24 14.92 -2.50
C PRO A 204 5.19 16.08 -2.84
N GLY A 205 4.87 17.31 -2.42
CA GLY A 205 5.57 18.54 -2.84
C GLY A 205 4.67 19.55 -3.56
N ASP A 206 5.28 20.53 -4.22
CA ASP A 206 4.82 21.21 -5.46
C ASP A 206 3.35 21.64 -5.62
N GLY A 207 2.75 22.28 -4.62
CA GLY A 207 1.38 22.82 -4.75
C GLY A 207 0.25 21.79 -4.62
N TYR A 208 0.58 20.57 -4.17
CA TYR A 208 -0.37 19.50 -3.92
C TYR A 208 -0.98 19.59 -2.53
N ASN A 209 -2.24 19.19 -2.42
CA ASN A 209 -2.94 19.10 -1.14
C ASN A 209 -2.50 17.85 -0.36
N PHE A 210 -2.64 16.65 -0.93
CA PHE A 210 -2.25 15.39 -0.30
C PHE A 210 -2.02 14.28 -1.33
N VAL A 211 -1.51 13.12 -0.87
CA VAL A 211 -1.54 11.83 -1.59
C VAL A 211 -1.90 10.70 -0.62
N PHE A 212 -2.50 9.61 -1.11
CA PHE A 212 -2.72 8.41 -0.30
C PHE A 212 -1.42 7.63 -0.06
N GLY A 213 -0.51 7.68 -1.03
CA GLY A 213 0.79 7.07 -1.01
C GLY A 213 1.65 7.59 -2.17
N GLN A 214 2.91 7.20 -2.17
CA GLN A 214 3.83 7.45 -3.27
C GLN A 214 4.96 6.42 -3.25
N ALA A 215 5.35 5.97 -4.43
CA ALA A 215 6.48 5.06 -4.60
C ALA A 215 7.45 5.51 -5.71
N SER A 216 8.71 5.12 -5.55
CA SER A 216 9.73 5.21 -6.59
C SER A 216 9.64 3.99 -7.51
N LEU A 217 9.59 4.23 -8.83
CA LEU A 217 9.63 3.17 -9.84
C LEU A 217 10.98 2.42 -9.91
N HIS A 218 12.02 2.93 -9.26
CA HIS A 218 13.40 2.45 -9.43
C HIS A 218 14.15 2.22 -8.11
N ASP A 219 13.88 3.01 -7.06
CA ASP A 219 14.60 2.90 -5.79
C ASP A 219 14.07 1.78 -4.89
N ARG A 220 12.97 1.13 -5.28
CA ARG A 220 12.31 0.05 -4.52
C ARG A 220 11.86 0.49 -3.13
N VAL A 221 11.44 1.75 -3.05
CA VAL A 221 10.86 2.33 -1.84
C VAL A 221 9.57 3.06 -2.14
N GLY A 222 8.65 3.03 -1.18
CA GLY A 222 7.39 3.75 -1.22
C GLY A 222 6.87 4.01 0.17
N ILE A 223 5.82 4.80 0.28
CA ILE A 223 5.15 5.16 1.54
C ILE A 223 3.65 5.23 1.27
N TRP A 224 2.84 4.69 2.18
CA TRP A 224 1.39 4.90 2.15
C TRP A 224 0.87 5.34 3.52
N SER A 225 -0.31 5.96 3.53
CA SER A 225 -0.98 6.39 4.77
C SER A 225 -2.41 5.89 4.89
N ILE A 226 -2.81 5.57 6.12
CA ILE A 226 -4.21 5.25 6.46
C ILE A 226 -5.05 6.50 6.73
N HIS A 227 -4.43 7.69 6.87
CA HIS A 227 -5.07 8.93 7.32
C HIS A 227 -6.39 9.24 6.61
N ARG A 228 -6.44 8.97 5.29
CA ARG A 228 -7.60 9.25 4.44
C ARG A 228 -8.38 8.00 4.01
N ALA A 229 -8.04 6.83 4.55
CA ALA A 229 -8.69 5.55 4.20
C ALA A 229 -9.97 5.30 5.00
N GLY A 230 -10.11 5.93 6.16
CA GLY A 230 -11.21 5.70 7.11
C GLY A 230 -10.67 5.56 8.53
N ASP A 231 -11.49 5.01 9.41
CA ASP A 231 -11.15 4.86 10.83
C ASP A 231 -11.10 3.37 11.21
N PRO A 232 -9.90 2.81 11.50
CA PRO A 232 -9.74 1.41 11.88
C PRO A 232 -10.26 1.09 13.29
N HIS A 233 -10.59 2.10 14.10
CA HIS A 233 -11.16 1.90 15.44
C HIS A 233 -12.65 1.55 15.39
N LEU A 234 -13.30 1.90 14.28
CA LEU A 234 -14.68 1.54 14.05
C LEU A 234 -14.76 0.07 13.63
N GLY A 235 -15.56 -0.73 14.34
CA GLY A 235 -15.78 -2.14 14.01
C GLY A 235 -16.66 -2.36 12.77
N GLY A 236 -16.87 -3.64 12.42
CA GLY A 236 -17.82 -4.03 11.39
C GLY A 236 -17.45 -3.53 9.99
N GLU A 237 -18.39 -2.87 9.32
CA GLU A 237 -18.22 -2.41 7.93
C GLU A 237 -17.17 -1.31 7.79
N ALA A 238 -17.10 -0.38 8.74
CA ALA A 238 -16.12 0.70 8.71
C ALA A 238 -14.68 0.16 8.78
N PHE A 239 -14.43 -0.84 9.63
CA PHE A 239 -13.15 -1.57 9.65
C PHE A 239 -12.82 -2.17 8.28
N ARG A 240 -13.78 -2.91 7.69
CA ARG A 240 -13.58 -3.60 6.40
C ARG A 240 -13.34 -2.63 5.26
N THR A 241 -14.07 -1.51 5.22
CA THR A 241 -13.87 -0.45 4.23
C THR A 241 -12.50 0.19 4.36
N THR A 242 -12.09 0.51 5.59
CA THR A 242 -10.74 1.06 5.87
C THR A 242 -9.66 0.06 5.47
N LEU A 243 -9.85 -1.23 5.77
CA LEU A 243 -8.92 -2.29 5.42
C LEU A 243 -8.78 -2.39 3.89
N ARG A 244 -9.90 -2.50 3.17
CA ARG A 244 -9.91 -2.60 1.70
C ARG A 244 -9.23 -1.41 1.03
N ARG A 245 -9.48 -0.18 1.51
CA ARG A 245 -8.84 1.04 0.99
C ARG A 245 -7.34 1.05 1.27
N MET A 246 -6.92 0.72 2.50
CA MET A 246 -5.51 0.64 2.85
C MET A 246 -4.78 -0.44 2.03
N LEU A 247 -5.37 -1.63 1.86
CA LEU A 247 -4.81 -2.70 1.02
C LEU A 247 -4.65 -2.27 -0.44
N LYS A 248 -5.61 -1.50 -0.97
CA LYS A 248 -5.53 -0.96 -2.34
C LYS A 248 -4.34 -0.04 -2.51
N THR A 249 -4.19 0.96 -1.64
CA THR A 249 -3.04 1.86 -1.70
C THR A 249 -1.74 1.10 -1.50
N ALA A 250 -1.70 0.17 -0.54
CA ALA A 250 -0.51 -0.63 -0.27
C ALA A 250 -0.04 -1.45 -1.48
N VAL A 251 -0.97 -2.14 -2.14
CA VAL A 251 -0.69 -2.89 -3.36
C VAL A 251 -0.28 -1.98 -4.51
N HIS A 252 -0.95 -0.85 -4.67
CA HIS A 252 -0.66 0.12 -5.72
C HIS A 252 0.78 0.62 -5.63
N GLU A 253 1.17 1.14 -4.47
CA GLU A 253 2.53 1.63 -4.24
C GLU A 253 3.58 0.50 -4.31
N ALA A 254 3.26 -0.69 -3.79
CA ALA A 254 4.15 -1.83 -3.89
C ALA A 254 4.40 -2.27 -5.34
N THR A 255 3.37 -2.21 -6.19
CA THR A 255 3.51 -2.58 -7.60
C THR A 255 4.33 -1.55 -8.36
N HIS A 256 4.23 -0.26 -8.02
CA HIS A 256 5.12 0.78 -8.54
C HIS A 256 6.59 0.52 -8.22
N MET A 257 6.92 0.05 -7.01
CA MET A 257 8.30 -0.31 -6.64
C MET A 257 8.91 -1.42 -7.51
N PHE A 258 8.08 -2.15 -8.26
CA PHE A 258 8.48 -3.15 -9.24
C PHE A 258 8.41 -2.61 -10.68
N ALA A 259 8.60 -1.31 -10.87
CA ALA A 259 8.69 -0.58 -12.14
C ALA A 259 7.41 -0.60 -13.01
N ALA A 260 6.27 -0.99 -12.45
CA ALA A 260 5.00 -0.95 -13.16
C ALA A 260 4.39 0.46 -13.09
N GLU A 261 4.04 1.04 -14.23
CA GLU A 261 3.33 2.32 -14.30
C GLU A 261 1.82 2.14 -14.11
N HIS A 262 1.09 3.26 -14.02
CA HIS A 262 -0.37 3.23 -13.99
C HIS A 262 -0.97 2.45 -15.14
N CYS A 263 -2.06 1.75 -14.85
CA CYS A 263 -2.87 1.09 -15.84
C CYS A 263 -3.93 2.06 -16.38
N THR A 264 -4.01 2.18 -17.70
CA THR A 264 -5.02 2.98 -18.39
C THR A 264 -5.96 2.13 -19.26
N ALA A 265 -5.73 0.81 -19.30
CA ALA A 265 -6.43 -0.11 -20.21
C ALA A 265 -7.64 -0.83 -19.58
N TYR A 266 -7.61 -1.10 -18.27
CA TYR A 266 -8.61 -1.89 -17.55
C TYR A 266 -8.96 -1.24 -16.21
N ALA A 267 -10.12 -1.59 -15.65
CA ALA A 267 -10.38 -1.40 -14.23
C ALA A 267 -9.37 -2.26 -13.43
N CYS A 268 -8.48 -1.60 -12.70
CA CYS A 268 -7.31 -2.21 -12.09
C CYS A 268 -6.92 -1.48 -10.80
N VAL A 269 -6.35 -2.21 -9.84
CA VAL A 269 -5.72 -1.62 -8.64
C VAL A 269 -4.61 -0.61 -9.00
N MET A 270 -4.03 -0.71 -10.21
CA MET A 270 -3.01 0.20 -10.74
C MET A 270 -3.57 1.41 -11.50
N ASN A 271 -4.88 1.67 -11.49
CA ASN A 271 -5.38 2.94 -12.01
C ASN A 271 -4.96 4.08 -11.08
N GLY A 272 -4.48 5.20 -11.64
CA GLY A 272 -4.36 6.45 -10.88
C GLY A 272 -5.73 6.94 -10.41
N SER A 273 -5.76 7.78 -9.37
CA SER A 273 -7.02 8.25 -8.78
C SER A 273 -6.93 9.64 -8.17
N ASN A 274 -7.85 10.53 -8.53
CA ASN A 274 -7.90 11.88 -7.97
C ASN A 274 -8.71 11.97 -6.66
N SER A 275 -9.51 10.96 -6.32
CA SER A 275 -10.42 10.99 -5.18
C SER A 275 -10.60 9.63 -4.52
N LEU A 276 -11.10 9.63 -3.29
CA LEU A 276 -11.39 8.38 -2.58
C LEU A 276 -12.54 7.62 -3.26
N GLU A 277 -13.51 8.34 -3.81
CA GLU A 277 -14.64 7.79 -4.55
C GLU A 277 -14.20 7.09 -5.83
N GLU A 278 -13.29 7.71 -6.60
CA GLU A 278 -12.72 7.08 -7.78
C GLU A 278 -11.92 5.85 -7.39
N SER A 279 -11.07 5.95 -6.37
CA SER A 279 -10.30 4.82 -5.87
C SER A 279 -11.21 3.67 -5.44
N ASP A 280 -12.28 3.94 -4.69
CA ASP A 280 -13.25 2.94 -4.22
C ASP A 280 -13.99 2.21 -5.36
N ALA A 281 -14.25 2.90 -6.48
CA ALA A 281 -14.87 2.31 -7.64
C ALA A 281 -13.96 1.29 -8.34
N ARG A 282 -12.63 1.45 -8.25
CA ARG A 282 -11.64 0.52 -8.82
C ARG A 282 -11.57 -0.80 -8.04
N PRO A 283 -11.11 -1.90 -8.65
CA PRO A 283 -10.94 -3.16 -7.94
C PRO A 283 -9.67 -3.21 -7.08
N LEU A 284 -9.57 -4.19 -6.17
CA LEU A 284 -8.35 -4.51 -5.40
C LEU A 284 -7.41 -5.47 -6.17
N TRP A 285 -7.76 -5.88 -7.39
CA TRP A 285 -6.98 -6.84 -8.18
C TRP A 285 -6.27 -6.19 -9.38
N LEU A 286 -5.22 -6.87 -9.84
CA LEU A 286 -4.52 -6.52 -11.08
C LEU A 286 -5.34 -6.98 -12.28
N CYS A 287 -5.33 -6.19 -13.36
CA CYS A 287 -5.84 -6.61 -14.66
C CYS A 287 -4.87 -7.62 -15.32
N PRO A 288 -5.24 -8.22 -16.46
CA PRO A 288 -4.39 -9.23 -17.09
C PRO A 288 -2.98 -8.71 -17.45
N GLU A 289 -2.89 -7.47 -17.93
CA GLU A 289 -1.61 -6.80 -18.23
C GLU A 289 -0.75 -6.63 -16.97
N CYS A 290 -1.31 -6.06 -15.91
CA CYS A 290 -0.54 -5.79 -14.69
C CYS A 290 -0.25 -7.06 -13.89
N LEU A 291 -1.12 -8.08 -13.96
CA LEU A 291 -0.84 -9.40 -13.40
C LEU A 291 0.36 -10.01 -14.10
N ALA A 292 0.42 -9.98 -15.44
CA ALA A 292 1.56 -10.50 -16.19
C ALA A 292 2.87 -9.81 -15.78
N LYS A 293 2.85 -8.49 -15.55
CA LYS A 293 4.02 -7.75 -15.04
C LYS A 293 4.49 -8.28 -13.68
N VAL A 294 3.57 -8.46 -12.73
CA VAL A 294 3.91 -8.97 -11.39
C VAL A 294 4.42 -10.40 -11.47
N LEU A 295 3.71 -11.29 -12.16
CA LEU A 295 4.13 -12.69 -12.30
C LEU A 295 5.49 -12.83 -13.00
N TRP A 296 5.79 -11.95 -13.97
CA TRP A 296 7.08 -11.92 -14.65
C TRP A 296 8.22 -11.71 -13.66
N VAL A 297 8.14 -10.67 -12.82
CA VAL A 297 9.22 -10.32 -11.89
C VAL A 297 9.23 -11.16 -10.61
N THR A 298 8.09 -11.63 -10.12
CA THR A 298 8.00 -12.42 -8.87
C THR A 298 8.07 -13.93 -9.11
N GLY A 299 7.58 -14.42 -10.25
CA GLY A 299 7.62 -15.85 -10.60
C GLY A 299 6.60 -16.69 -9.86
N GLN A 300 5.58 -16.05 -9.31
CA GLN A 300 4.51 -16.75 -8.62
C GLN A 300 3.77 -17.69 -9.56
N GLU A 301 3.31 -18.81 -9.00
CA GLU A 301 2.32 -19.65 -9.65
C GLU A 301 0.92 -18.98 -9.53
N PRO A 302 0.24 -18.69 -10.66
CA PRO A 302 -1.00 -17.93 -10.68
C PRO A 302 -2.15 -18.54 -9.86
N ALA A 303 -2.38 -19.85 -9.94
CA ALA A 303 -3.51 -20.49 -9.26
C ALA A 303 -3.33 -20.46 -7.74
N GLN A 304 -2.14 -20.76 -7.24
CA GLN A 304 -1.77 -20.68 -5.83
C GLN A 304 -1.84 -19.24 -5.31
N ARG A 305 -1.47 -18.25 -6.13
CA ARG A 305 -1.66 -16.84 -5.79
C ARG A 305 -3.14 -16.53 -5.56
N TYR A 306 -4.01 -16.88 -6.52
CA TYR A 306 -5.45 -16.62 -6.39
C TYR A 306 -6.10 -17.38 -5.24
N PHE A 307 -5.72 -18.64 -4.99
CA PHE A 307 -6.16 -19.40 -3.83
C PHE A 307 -5.85 -18.67 -2.51
N ARG A 308 -4.61 -18.21 -2.33
CA ARG A 308 -4.19 -17.49 -1.11
C ARG A 308 -4.94 -16.17 -0.93
N LEU A 309 -5.23 -15.47 -2.02
CA LEU A 309 -5.97 -14.20 -2.00
C LEU A 309 -7.47 -14.40 -1.73
N ALA A 310 -8.10 -15.42 -2.31
CA ALA A 310 -9.49 -15.78 -2.03
C ALA A 310 -9.66 -16.16 -0.56
N ASP A 311 -8.73 -16.95 -0.02
CA ASP A 311 -8.72 -17.33 1.40
C ASP A 311 -8.61 -16.11 2.34
N PHE A 312 -7.72 -15.15 2.04
CA PHE A 312 -7.65 -13.89 2.79
C PHE A 312 -8.96 -13.12 2.71
N ALA A 313 -9.48 -12.91 1.49
CA ALA A 313 -10.70 -12.16 1.27
C ALA A 313 -11.88 -12.74 2.06
N ARG A 314 -12.05 -14.07 2.05
CA ARG A 314 -13.05 -14.79 2.82
C ARG A 314 -12.93 -14.57 4.33
N ARG A 315 -11.73 -14.71 4.90
CA ARG A 315 -11.47 -14.51 6.35
C ARG A 315 -11.79 -13.09 6.80
N HIS A 316 -11.66 -12.12 5.90
CA HIS A 316 -11.86 -10.70 6.19
C HIS A 316 -13.17 -10.13 5.60
N GLN A 317 -14.06 -11.01 5.12
CA GLN A 317 -15.39 -10.66 4.60
C GLN A 317 -15.33 -9.62 3.46
N LEU A 318 -14.37 -9.79 2.56
CA LEU A 318 -14.21 -9.01 1.33
C LEU A 318 -14.88 -9.78 0.17
N GLU A 319 -16.22 -9.85 0.18
CA GLU A 319 -17.00 -10.75 -0.66
C GLU A 319 -16.79 -10.53 -2.17
N ARG A 320 -16.69 -9.27 -2.61
CA ARG A 320 -16.43 -8.91 -4.02
C ARG A 320 -15.07 -9.47 -4.46
N GLU A 321 -14.06 -9.28 -3.63
CA GLU A 321 -12.71 -9.75 -3.88
C GLU A 321 -12.62 -11.29 -3.83
N GLU A 322 -13.27 -11.94 -2.85
CA GLU A 322 -13.33 -13.40 -2.76
C GLU A 322 -13.93 -14.02 -4.02
N ALA A 323 -15.10 -13.53 -4.46
CA ALA A 323 -15.77 -14.04 -5.65
C ALA A 323 -14.91 -13.88 -6.91
N PHE A 324 -14.21 -12.76 -7.04
CA PHE A 324 -13.29 -12.53 -8.16
C PHE A 324 -12.07 -13.46 -8.11
N PHE A 325 -11.43 -13.61 -6.95
CA PHE A 325 -10.24 -14.44 -6.81
C PHE A 325 -10.55 -15.93 -6.99
N SER A 326 -11.69 -16.42 -6.50
CA SER A 326 -12.11 -17.81 -6.70
C SER A 326 -12.33 -18.16 -8.18
N ARG A 327 -13.04 -17.30 -8.93
CA ARG A 327 -13.20 -17.47 -10.39
C ARG A 327 -11.88 -17.38 -11.14
N SER A 328 -10.98 -16.51 -10.68
CA SER A 328 -9.66 -16.38 -11.30
C SER A 328 -8.82 -17.63 -11.07
N MET A 329 -8.83 -18.18 -9.85
CA MET A 329 -8.17 -19.46 -9.53
C MET A 329 -8.58 -20.56 -10.51
N GLU A 330 -9.89 -20.81 -10.66
CA GLU A 330 -10.45 -21.79 -11.61
C GLU A 330 -10.01 -21.54 -13.05
N ALA A 331 -9.94 -20.27 -13.49
CA ALA A 331 -9.49 -19.91 -14.84
C ALA A 331 -7.99 -20.15 -15.05
N THR A 332 -7.19 -20.17 -13.97
CA THR A 332 -5.74 -20.32 -14.02
C THR A 332 -5.24 -21.75 -13.86
N GLU A 333 -6.04 -22.65 -13.29
CA GLU A 333 -5.67 -24.07 -13.13
C GLU A 333 -5.25 -24.71 -14.47
N PRO A 334 -4.19 -25.54 -14.50
CA PRO A 334 -3.84 -26.33 -15.67
C PRO A 334 -5.02 -27.26 -16.02
N ARG A 335 -5.47 -27.24 -17.28
CA ARG A 335 -6.49 -28.17 -17.79
C ARG A 335 -5.86 -29.40 -18.41
#